data_AF-E9HL54-F1
#
_entry.id   AF-E9HL54-F1
#
_cell.length_a   1.000
_cell.length_b   1.000
_cell.length_c   1.000
_cell.angle_alpha   90.00
_cell.angle_beta   90.00
_cell.angle_gamma   90.00
#
_symmetry.space_group_name_H-M   'P 1'
#
loop_
_entity.id
_entity.type
_entity.pdbx_description
1 polymer ?
#
loop_
_entity_poly.entity_id
_entity_poly.type
_entity_poly.pdbx_seq_one_letter_code
_entity_poly.pdbx_strand_id
1 'polypeptide(L)'
;MATRFPLEMIEEEPEEEELEEDEPEEWQTTADPAVIKHRRISAKSAHTKSLNQALLATRAGEDVEKVKLLRAIIVREYEALKEIHTRYMELAKLNQEDGDKEYKWAYEVTEKQRKALKDVQKYLNPHLPKPEGSVRSSASSRSSTREKLQEAERLQKETELKIQQQRAEATERAAEEELMHQLETARKAEENVVWPNG
;
A
#
# COMPACT_ATOMS: atom_id res chain seq x y z
N MET A 1 9.92 71.88 21.46
CA MET A 1 10.98 70.91 21.83
C MET A 1 10.42 69.52 21.61
N ALA A 2 10.95 68.78 20.65
CA ALA A 2 10.45 67.46 20.27
C ALA A 2 11.05 66.39 21.17
N THR A 3 10.22 65.64 21.89
CA THR A 3 10.62 64.41 22.58
C THR A 3 10.57 63.27 21.57
N ARG A 4 11.75 62.75 21.26
CA ARG A 4 12.01 61.63 20.36
C ARG A 4 11.80 60.34 21.16
N PHE A 5 10.71 59.61 20.90
CA PHE A 5 10.56 58.24 21.40
C PHE A 5 11.46 57.33 20.55
N PRO A 6 12.35 56.50 21.15
CA PRO A 6 13.01 55.45 20.40
C PRO A 6 12.00 54.33 20.16
N LEU A 7 11.84 53.95 18.89
CA LEU A 7 11.22 52.68 18.49
C LEU A 7 12.12 51.56 19.00
N GLU A 8 11.70 50.90 20.08
CA GLU A 8 12.25 49.59 20.44
C GLU A 8 11.87 48.63 19.32
N MET A 9 12.89 48.14 18.62
CA MET A 9 12.76 47.02 17.70
C MET A 9 12.43 45.81 18.57
N ILE A 10 11.17 45.39 18.53
CA ILE A 10 10.79 44.06 19.02
C ILE A 10 11.44 43.11 18.03
N GLU A 11 12.58 42.53 18.43
CA GLU A 11 13.10 41.32 17.81
C GLU A 11 12.06 40.24 18.07
N GLU A 12 11.19 40.03 17.09
CA GLU A 12 10.30 38.87 17.01
C GLU A 12 11.23 37.68 16.75
N GLU A 13 11.72 37.06 17.83
CA GLU A 13 12.36 35.75 17.76
C GLU A 13 11.37 34.82 17.04
N PRO A 14 11.79 34.14 15.95
CA PRO A 14 10.93 33.12 15.37
C PRO A 14 10.71 32.06 16.44
N GLU A 15 9.47 31.87 16.88
CA GLU A 15 9.07 30.68 17.62
C GLU A 15 9.46 29.49 16.74
N GLU A 16 10.57 28.84 17.09
CA GLU A 16 10.95 27.56 16.51
C GLU A 16 9.83 26.59 16.87
N GLU A 17 8.89 26.37 15.93
CA GLU A 17 7.94 25.27 16.00
C GLU A 17 8.78 23.99 16.13
N GLU A 18 8.96 23.50 17.36
CA GLU A 18 9.45 22.15 17.64
C GLU A 18 8.52 21.18 16.89
N LEU A 19 8.95 20.74 15.71
CA LEU A 19 8.35 19.61 15.02
C LEU A 19 8.51 18.42 15.97
N GLU A 20 7.44 18.03 16.67
CA GLU A 20 7.38 16.74 17.36
C GLU A 20 7.70 15.65 16.32
N GLU A 21 8.94 15.13 16.35
CA GLU A 21 9.30 13.95 15.60
C GLU A 21 8.41 12.82 16.14
N ASP A 22 7.47 12.33 15.32
CA ASP A 22 6.61 11.19 15.69
C ASP A 22 7.49 10.02 16.14
N GLU A 23 7.57 9.79 17.45
CA GLU A 23 8.34 8.68 18.01
C GLU A 23 7.84 7.37 17.38
N PRO A 24 8.75 6.52 16.86
CA PRO A 24 8.35 5.30 16.19
C PRO A 24 7.63 4.38 17.18
N GLU A 25 6.45 3.90 16.81
CA GLU A 25 5.69 2.98 17.66
C GLU A 25 6.53 1.73 17.97
N GLU A 26 6.40 1.13 19.16
CA GLU A 26 7.23 -0.01 19.61
C GLU A 26 7.32 -1.15 18.59
N TRP A 27 6.22 -1.45 17.88
CA TRP A 27 6.19 -2.50 16.86
C TRP A 27 7.08 -2.19 15.65
N GLN A 28 7.44 -0.93 15.43
CA GLN A 28 8.30 -0.45 14.34
C GLN A 28 9.80 -0.62 14.63
N THR A 29 10.19 -0.81 15.88
CA THR A 29 11.61 -0.97 16.26
C THR A 29 11.92 -2.34 16.84
N THR A 30 10.93 -2.99 17.46
CA THR A 30 11.11 -4.34 18.02
C THR A 30 11.36 -5.41 16.95
N ALA A 31 12.20 -6.38 17.30
CA ALA A 31 12.44 -7.60 16.52
C ALA A 31 11.61 -8.79 17.03
N ASP A 32 10.85 -8.63 18.12
CA ASP A 32 10.04 -9.70 18.71
C ASP A 32 8.71 -9.90 17.94
N PRO A 33 8.51 -11.05 17.27
CA PRO A 33 7.27 -11.34 16.56
C PRO A 33 6.03 -11.37 17.46
N ALA A 34 6.18 -11.67 18.77
CA ALA A 34 5.06 -11.71 19.70
C ALA A 34 4.48 -10.30 19.95
N VAL A 35 5.34 -9.29 20.12
CA VAL A 35 4.94 -7.89 20.27
C VAL A 35 4.22 -7.41 19.01
N ILE A 36 4.78 -7.71 17.83
CA ILE A 36 4.18 -7.33 16.55
C ILE A 36 2.83 -8.02 16.35
N LYS A 37 2.71 -9.31 16.71
CA LYS A 37 1.45 -10.05 16.66
C LYS A 37 0.40 -9.44 17.58
N HIS A 38 0.78 -9.01 18.79
CA HIS A 38 -0.13 -8.33 19.71
C HIS A 38 -0.63 -7.00 19.11
N ARG A 39 0.28 -6.17 18.58
CA ARG A 39 -0.10 -4.93 17.87
C ARG A 39 -1.03 -5.22 16.69
N ARG A 40 -0.76 -6.27 15.91
CA ARG A 40 -1.60 -6.69 14.78
C ARG A 40 -3.03 -7.02 15.20
N ILE A 41 -3.21 -7.67 16.36
CA ILE A 41 -4.54 -7.98 16.91
C ILE A 41 -5.27 -6.68 17.25
N SER A 42 -4.60 -5.72 17.88
CA SER A 42 -5.16 -4.41 18.21
C SER A 42 -5.53 -3.62 16.95
N ALA A 43 -4.65 -3.58 15.94
CA ALA A 43 -4.91 -2.93 14.65
C ALA A 43 -6.08 -3.59 13.91
N LYS A 44 -6.19 -4.93 13.93
CA LYS A 44 -7.32 -5.67 13.37
C LYS A 44 -8.64 -5.29 14.07
N SER A 45 -8.61 -5.14 15.40
CA SER A 45 -9.77 -4.73 16.18
C SER A 45 -10.24 -3.32 15.79
N ALA A 46 -9.30 -2.37 15.67
CA ALA A 46 -9.59 -1.01 15.21
C ALA A 46 -10.20 -1.02 13.80
N HIS A 47 -9.52 -1.66 12.84
CA HIS A 47 -10.00 -1.82 11.47
C HIS A 47 -11.40 -2.45 11.39
N THR A 48 -11.66 -3.49 12.20
CA THR A 48 -12.98 -4.13 12.24
C THR A 48 -14.05 -3.19 12.79
N LYS A 49 -13.71 -2.39 13.81
CA LYS A 49 -14.62 -1.41 14.42
C LYS A 49 -14.96 -0.31 13.42
N SER A 50 -13.99 0.28 12.74
CA SER A 50 -14.24 1.32 11.74
C SER A 50 -15.04 0.79 10.55
N LEU A 51 -14.74 -0.43 10.09
CA LEU A 51 -15.47 -1.13 9.04
C LEU A 51 -16.96 -1.26 9.41
N ASN A 52 -17.25 -1.76 10.61
CA ASN A 52 -18.62 -1.88 11.09
C ASN A 52 -19.30 -0.52 11.23
N GLN A 53 -18.58 0.50 11.71
CA GLN A 53 -19.12 1.85 11.86
C GLN A 53 -19.52 2.47 10.52
N ALA A 54 -18.70 2.35 9.46
CA ALA A 54 -19.07 2.85 8.14
C ALA A 54 -20.23 2.09 7.51
N LEU A 55 -20.28 0.76 7.67
CA LEU A 55 -21.39 -0.04 7.17
C LEU A 55 -22.70 0.31 7.87
N LEU A 56 -22.67 0.51 9.20
CA LEU A 56 -23.84 0.97 9.94
C LEU A 56 -24.27 2.36 9.52
N ALA A 57 -23.32 3.31 9.39
CA ALA A 57 -23.63 4.67 8.95
C ALA A 57 -24.24 4.70 7.55
N THR A 58 -23.68 3.92 6.64
CA THR A 58 -24.21 3.73 5.27
C THR A 58 -25.64 3.18 5.28
N ARG A 59 -25.93 2.17 6.11
CA ARG A 59 -27.28 1.58 6.21
C ARG A 59 -28.29 2.50 6.86
N ALA A 60 -27.85 3.31 7.82
CA ALA A 60 -28.67 4.30 8.51
C ALA A 60 -28.94 5.55 7.65
N GLY A 61 -28.26 5.70 6.50
CA GLY A 61 -28.38 6.90 5.68
C GLY A 61 -27.85 8.15 6.36
N GLU A 62 -26.81 7.99 7.19
CA GLU A 62 -26.15 9.08 7.91
C GLU A 62 -25.54 10.13 6.98
N ASP A 63 -25.06 11.24 7.55
CA ASP A 63 -24.45 12.33 6.80
C ASP A 63 -23.34 11.88 5.83
N VAL A 64 -23.30 12.49 4.64
CA VAL A 64 -22.37 12.12 3.56
C VAL A 64 -20.92 12.39 3.94
N GLU A 65 -20.63 13.51 4.61
CA GLU A 65 -19.27 13.85 5.05
C GLU A 65 -18.82 12.90 6.16
N LYS A 66 -19.72 12.53 7.06
CA LYS A 66 -19.46 11.47 8.05
C LYS A 66 -19.11 10.13 7.38
N VAL A 67 -19.84 9.72 6.35
CA VAL A 67 -19.53 8.46 5.62
C VAL A 67 -18.20 8.56 4.84
N LYS A 68 -17.88 9.73 4.27
CA LYS A 68 -16.55 9.98 3.64
C LYS A 68 -15.42 9.89 4.65
N LEU A 69 -15.57 10.48 5.83
CA LEU A 69 -14.58 10.41 6.90
C LEU A 69 -14.36 8.96 7.34
N LEU A 70 -15.44 8.20 7.55
CA LEU A 70 -15.36 6.80 7.92
C LEU A 70 -14.69 5.95 6.83
N ARG A 71 -14.93 6.24 5.54
CA ARG A 71 -14.19 5.62 4.43
C ARG A 71 -12.69 5.86 4.53
N ALA A 72 -12.27 7.09 4.83
CA ALA A 72 -10.85 7.42 4.98
C ALA A 72 -10.21 6.69 6.18
N ILE A 73 -10.90 6.64 7.32
CA ILE A 73 -10.45 5.91 8.52
C ILE A 73 -10.26 4.43 8.21
N ILE A 74 -11.23 3.79 7.54
CA ILE A 74 -11.15 2.38 7.17
C ILE A 74 -9.93 2.08 6.28
N VAL A 75 -9.61 2.98 5.34
CA VAL A 75 -8.44 2.83 4.46
C VAL A 75 -7.15 2.92 5.29
N ARG A 76 -7.02 3.97 6.10
CA ARG A 76 -5.83 4.20 6.95
C ARG A 76 -5.58 3.04 7.92
N GLU A 77 -6.62 2.58 8.61
CA GLU A 77 -6.48 1.47 9.57
C GLU A 77 -6.16 0.13 8.88
N TYR A 78 -6.65 -0.07 7.67
CA TYR A 78 -6.29 -1.25 6.87
C TYR A 78 -4.83 -1.20 6.41
N GLU A 79 -4.35 -0.04 5.97
CA GLU A 79 -2.95 0.17 5.58
C GLU A 79 -2.00 -0.11 6.75
N ALA A 80 -2.27 0.48 7.92
CA ALA A 80 -1.52 0.20 9.14
C ALA A 80 -1.54 -1.30 9.51
N LEU A 81 -2.72 -1.95 9.45
CA LEU A 81 -2.82 -3.39 9.70
C LEU A 81 -1.98 -4.21 8.71
N LYS A 82 -1.96 -3.83 7.44
CA LYS A 82 -1.19 -4.50 6.39
C LYS A 82 0.31 -4.38 6.65
N GLU A 83 0.79 -3.19 7.01
CA GLU A 83 2.20 -2.96 7.35
C GLU A 83 2.64 -3.80 8.55
N ILE A 84 1.85 -3.78 9.63
CA ILE A 84 2.13 -4.60 10.83
C ILE A 84 2.13 -6.10 10.47
N HIS A 85 1.19 -6.55 9.63
CA HIS A 85 1.13 -7.95 9.20
C HIS A 85 2.35 -8.33 8.34
N THR A 86 2.75 -7.50 7.38
CA THR A 86 3.95 -7.74 6.55
C THR A 86 5.18 -7.91 7.44
N ARG A 87 5.39 -6.98 8.38
CA ARG A 87 6.51 -7.06 9.33
C ARG A 87 6.47 -8.32 10.20
N TYR A 88 5.27 -8.73 10.65
CA TYR A 88 5.11 -9.98 11.38
C TYR A 88 5.53 -11.19 10.53
N MET A 89 5.13 -11.22 9.25
CA MET A 89 5.47 -12.33 8.34
C MET A 89 6.99 -12.44 8.11
N GLU A 90 7.68 -11.31 8.04
CA GLU A 90 9.15 -11.27 7.89
C GLU A 90 9.89 -11.81 9.13
N LEU A 91 9.41 -11.48 10.33
CA LEU A 91 10.12 -11.80 11.57
C LEU A 91 9.69 -13.13 12.22
N ALA A 92 8.47 -13.60 11.98
CA ALA A 92 7.90 -14.75 12.69
C ALA A 92 8.50 -16.11 12.27
N LYS A 93 9.33 -16.17 11.22
CA LYS A 93 9.98 -17.40 10.72
C LYS A 93 9.02 -18.60 10.66
N LEU A 94 7.86 -18.39 10.04
CA LEU A 94 6.80 -19.38 9.99
C LEU A 94 7.20 -20.58 9.13
N ASN A 95 6.75 -21.77 9.52
CA ASN A 95 6.75 -22.92 8.60
C ASN A 95 5.70 -22.70 7.49
N GLN A 96 5.70 -23.57 6.48
CA GLN A 96 4.78 -23.45 5.34
C GLN A 96 3.30 -23.47 5.77
N GLU A 97 2.91 -24.37 6.67
CA GLU A 97 1.51 -24.50 7.11
C GLU A 97 1.02 -23.24 7.83
N ASP A 98 1.82 -22.70 8.74
CA ASP A 98 1.49 -21.49 9.49
C ASP A 98 1.55 -20.25 8.58
N GLY A 99 2.48 -20.21 7.63
CA GLY A 99 2.51 -19.20 6.57
C GLY A 99 1.22 -19.21 5.74
N ASP A 100 0.76 -20.38 5.28
CA ASP A 100 -0.46 -20.52 4.49
C ASP A 100 -1.71 -20.07 5.27
N LYS A 101 -1.79 -20.38 6.57
CA LYS A 101 -2.85 -19.89 7.45
C LYS A 101 -2.85 -18.36 7.55
N GLU A 102 -1.66 -17.76 7.66
CA GLU A 102 -1.51 -16.31 7.76
C GLU A 102 -1.82 -15.60 6.44
N TYR A 103 -1.43 -16.17 5.29
CA TYR A 103 -1.83 -15.67 3.97
C TYR A 103 -3.34 -15.74 3.77
N LYS A 104 -3.97 -16.86 4.13
CA LYS A 104 -5.42 -17.00 4.08
C LYS A 104 -6.11 -15.96 4.97
N TRP A 105 -5.59 -15.76 6.18
CA TRP A 105 -6.11 -14.75 7.09
C TRP A 105 -6.03 -13.33 6.49
N ALA A 106 -4.89 -12.94 5.92
CA ALA A 106 -4.71 -11.64 5.28
C ALA A 106 -5.63 -11.46 4.06
N TYR A 107 -5.84 -12.53 3.27
CA TYR A 107 -6.78 -12.54 2.16
C TYR A 107 -8.21 -12.30 2.63
N GLU A 108 -8.68 -12.98 3.68
CA GLU A 108 -10.03 -12.80 4.23
C GLU A 108 -10.27 -11.37 4.74
N VAL A 109 -9.27 -10.75 5.38
CA VAL A 109 -9.34 -9.35 5.82
C VAL A 109 -9.46 -8.41 4.63
N THR A 110 -8.64 -8.64 3.60
CA THR A 110 -8.64 -7.84 2.35
C THR A 110 -9.98 -7.94 1.61
N GLU A 111 -10.57 -9.12 1.55
CA GLU A 111 -11.87 -9.32 0.93
C GLU A 111 -13.00 -8.61 1.69
N LYS A 112 -12.98 -8.66 3.02
CA LYS A 112 -13.94 -7.92 3.86
C LYS A 112 -13.82 -6.41 3.65
N GLN A 113 -12.59 -5.90 3.64
CA GLN A 113 -12.28 -4.50 3.34
C GLN A 113 -12.83 -4.08 1.98
N ARG A 114 -12.51 -4.85 0.93
CA ARG A 114 -12.94 -4.58 -0.45
C ARG A 114 -14.46 -4.53 -0.56
N LYS A 115 -15.15 -5.48 0.07
CA LYS A 115 -16.62 -5.51 0.09
C LYS A 115 -17.21 -4.30 0.81
N ALA A 116 -16.68 -3.96 1.98
CA ALA A 116 -17.17 -2.81 2.74
C ALA A 116 -16.98 -1.49 1.99
N LEU A 117 -15.81 -1.27 1.38
CA LEU A 117 -15.55 -0.09 0.55
C LEU A 117 -16.49 -0.01 -0.65
N LYS A 118 -16.84 -1.14 -1.27
CA LYS A 118 -17.82 -1.18 -2.37
C LYS A 118 -19.22 -0.74 -1.90
N ASP A 119 -19.65 -1.20 -0.73
CA ASP A 119 -20.95 -0.83 -0.15
C ASP A 119 -20.99 0.65 0.23
N VAL A 120 -19.93 1.15 0.87
CA VAL A 120 -19.77 2.58 1.19
C VAL A 120 -19.76 3.43 -0.08
N GLN A 121 -19.02 3.01 -1.11
CA GLN A 121 -18.96 3.72 -2.39
C GLN A 121 -20.33 3.77 -3.08
N LYS A 122 -21.10 2.67 -3.03
CA LYS A 122 -22.46 2.64 -3.59
C LYS A 122 -23.37 3.70 -2.94
N TYR A 123 -23.23 3.92 -1.64
CA TYR A 123 -23.93 4.98 -0.93
C TYR A 123 -23.44 6.38 -1.31
N LEU A 124 -22.13 6.57 -1.47
CA LEU A 124 -21.57 7.89 -1.82
C LEU A 124 -21.83 8.31 -3.28
N ASN A 125 -21.96 7.36 -4.21
CA ASN A 125 -22.08 7.64 -5.65
C ASN A 125 -23.15 8.67 -6.04
N PRO A 126 -24.40 8.62 -5.52
CA PRO A 126 -25.43 9.61 -5.84
C PRO A 126 -25.11 11.03 -5.38
N HIS A 127 -24.19 11.20 -4.43
CA HIS A 127 -23.80 12.47 -3.82
C HIS A 127 -22.50 13.04 -4.41
N LEU A 128 -21.88 12.34 -5.36
CA LEU A 128 -20.73 12.87 -6.08
C LEU A 128 -21.17 14.02 -6.99
N PRO A 129 -20.34 15.07 -7.14
CA PRO A 129 -20.63 16.13 -8.09
C PRO A 129 -20.83 15.51 -9.48
N LYS A 130 -21.94 15.87 -10.13
CA LYS A 130 -22.14 15.47 -11.53
C LYS A 130 -21.05 16.16 -12.34
N PRO A 131 -20.38 15.46 -13.27
CA PRO A 131 -19.44 16.11 -14.16
C PRO A 131 -20.16 17.25 -14.88
N GLU A 132 -19.66 18.47 -14.70
CA GLU A 132 -20.12 19.64 -15.45
C GLU A 132 -19.94 19.31 -16.95
N GLY A 133 -21.07 19.32 -17.68
CA GLY A 133 -21.12 18.91 -19.09
C GLY A 133 -22.12 17.81 -19.43
N SER A 134 -22.79 17.18 -18.44
CA SER A 134 -23.87 16.23 -18.74
C SER A 134 -25.18 16.96 -19.08
N VAL A 135 -25.19 17.59 -20.25
CA VAL A 135 -26.44 17.93 -20.95
C VAL A 135 -27.08 16.58 -21.30
N ARG A 136 -28.24 16.31 -20.70
CA ARG A 136 -29.03 15.11 -21.00
C ARG A 136 -29.54 15.18 -22.43
N SER A 137 -28.74 14.72 -23.38
CA SER A 137 -29.24 14.30 -24.69
C SER A 137 -29.88 12.93 -24.53
N SER A 138 -31.20 12.94 -24.51
CA SER A 138 -32.06 11.77 -24.59
C SER A 138 -31.93 11.11 -25.97
N ALA A 139 -30.86 10.35 -26.21
CA ALA A 139 -30.78 9.24 -27.18
C ALA A 139 -29.35 8.68 -27.23
N SER A 140 -29.21 7.37 -26.99
CA SER A 140 -28.02 6.55 -27.30
C SER A 140 -26.74 6.75 -26.45
N SER A 141 -26.74 6.22 -25.21
CA SER A 141 -25.51 6.03 -24.40
C SER A 141 -25.19 4.55 -24.17
N ARG A 142 -24.96 3.80 -25.26
CA ARG A 142 -24.35 2.45 -25.23
C ARG A 142 -22.90 2.42 -25.73
N SER A 143 -22.36 3.54 -26.23
CA SER A 143 -21.03 3.59 -26.87
C SER A 143 -19.89 3.96 -25.91
N SER A 144 -20.08 4.96 -25.03
CA SER A 144 -18.98 5.55 -24.24
C SER A 144 -18.42 4.66 -23.13
N THR A 145 -19.23 3.77 -22.53
CA THR A 145 -18.73 2.79 -21.53
C THR A 145 -17.96 1.65 -22.17
N ARG A 146 -18.22 1.31 -23.43
CA ARG A 146 -17.53 0.25 -24.17
C ARG A 146 -16.12 0.67 -24.57
N GLU A 147 -15.96 1.92 -25.00
CA GLU A 147 -14.65 2.49 -25.38
C GLU A 147 -13.73 2.59 -24.16
N LYS A 148 -14.21 3.09 -23.02
CA LYS A 148 -13.42 3.18 -21.78
C LYS A 148 -13.01 1.80 -21.23
N LEU A 149 -13.85 0.78 -21.40
CA LEU A 149 -13.50 -0.59 -21.02
C LEU A 149 -12.46 -1.20 -21.98
N GLN A 150 -12.55 -0.93 -23.28
CA GLN A 150 -11.54 -1.39 -24.25
C GLN A 150 -10.18 -0.73 -24.07
N GLU A 151 -10.16 0.55 -23.71
CA GLU A 151 -8.92 1.28 -23.43
C GLU A 151 -8.22 0.72 -22.18
N ALA A 152 -8.98 0.46 -21.11
CA ALA A 152 -8.45 -0.19 -19.91
C ALA A 152 -7.95 -1.62 -20.20
N GLU A 153 -8.65 -2.38 -21.05
CA GLU A 153 -8.21 -3.73 -21.45
C GLU A 153 -6.91 -3.69 -22.29
N ARG A 154 -6.76 -2.70 -23.17
CA ARG A 154 -5.51 -2.50 -23.93
C ARG A 154 -4.35 -2.16 -23.02
N LEU A 155 -4.55 -1.25 -22.07
CA LEU A 155 -3.52 -0.85 -21.12
C LEU A 155 -3.06 -2.03 -20.25
N GLN A 156 -4.01 -2.86 -19.80
CA GLN A 156 -3.68 -4.07 -19.05
C GLN A 156 -2.84 -5.06 -19.87
N LYS A 157 -3.24 -5.34 -21.12
CA LYS A 157 -2.47 -6.23 -22.02
C LYS A 157 -1.06 -5.70 -22.31
N GLU A 158 -0.90 -4.39 -22.44
CA GLU A 158 0.41 -3.77 -22.65
C GLU A 158 1.32 -3.93 -21.42
N THR A 159 0.78 -3.71 -20.21
CA THR A 159 1.55 -3.92 -18.97
C THR A 159 1.94 -5.37 -18.75
N GLU A 160 1.05 -6.31 -19.09
CA GLU A 160 1.32 -7.75 -18.97
C GLU A 160 2.43 -8.20 -19.94
N LEU A 161 2.39 -7.72 -21.19
CA LEU A 161 3.47 -7.98 -22.16
C LEU A 161 4.81 -7.40 -21.70
N LYS A 162 4.81 -6.20 -21.12
CA LYS A 162 6.02 -5.57 -20.58
C LYS A 162 6.61 -6.38 -19.42
N ILE A 163 5.76 -6.92 -18.53
CA ILE A 163 6.18 -7.80 -17.45
C ILE A 163 6.75 -9.12 -18.00
N GLN A 164 6.12 -9.72 -19.02
CA GLN A 164 6.63 -10.93 -19.66
C GLN A 164 7.99 -10.68 -20.33
N GLN A 165 8.16 -9.56 -21.02
CA GLN A 165 9.42 -9.19 -21.64
C GLN A 165 10.54 -9.01 -20.59
N GLN A 166 10.26 -8.30 -19.49
CA GLN A 166 11.21 -8.15 -18.39
C GLN A 166 11.57 -9.50 -17.73
N ARG A 167 10.61 -10.41 -17.60
CA ARG A 167 10.87 -11.76 -17.08
C ARG A 167 11.73 -12.59 -18.03
N ALA A 168 11.47 -12.52 -19.34
CA ALA A 168 12.28 -13.21 -20.34
C ALA A 168 13.72 -12.69 -20.33
N GLU A 169 13.90 -11.36 -20.31
CA GLU A 169 15.21 -10.71 -20.24
C GLU A 169 15.96 -11.05 -18.93
N ALA A 170 15.25 -11.09 -17.79
CA ALA A 170 15.84 -11.51 -16.52
C ALA A 170 16.26 -12.99 -16.52
N THR A 171 15.50 -13.86 -17.19
CA THR A 171 15.83 -15.28 -17.31
C THR A 171 17.06 -15.49 -18.20
N GLU A 172 17.17 -14.73 -19.30
CA GLU A 172 18.34 -14.76 -20.18
C GLU A 172 19.60 -14.27 -19.46
N ARG A 173 19.49 -13.15 -18.72
CA ARG A 173 20.60 -12.62 -17.91
C ARG A 173 21.06 -13.61 -16.84
N ALA A 174 20.14 -14.30 -16.17
CA ALA A 174 20.48 -15.33 -15.18
C ALA A 174 21.20 -16.53 -15.82
N ALA A 175 20.80 -16.94 -17.02
CA ALA A 175 21.46 -18.02 -17.76
C ALA A 175 22.87 -17.63 -18.23
N GLU A 176 23.06 -16.38 -18.68
CA GLU A 176 24.38 -15.85 -19.04
C GLU A 176 25.32 -15.76 -17.82
N GLU A 177 24.81 -15.31 -16.67
CA GLU A 177 25.57 -15.27 -15.42
C GLU A 177 25.97 -16.67 -14.95
N GLU A 178 25.07 -17.66 -15.05
CA GLU A 178 25.36 -19.04 -14.70
C GLU A 178 26.42 -19.65 -15.64
N LEU A 179 26.35 -19.35 -16.94
CA LEU A 179 27.37 -19.78 -17.91
C LEU A 179 28.74 -19.17 -17.59
N MET A 180 28.79 -17.88 -17.25
CA MET A 180 30.03 -17.20 -16.85
C MET A 180 30.62 -17.80 -15.57
N HIS A 181 29.78 -18.13 -14.58
CA HIS A 181 30.22 -18.79 -13.35
C HIS A 181 30.75 -20.22 -13.61
N GLN A 182 30.10 -20.97 -14.50
CA GLN A 182 30.59 -22.31 -14.92
C GLN A 182 31.95 -22.23 -15.64
N LEU A 183 32.15 -21.23 -16.50
CA LEU A 183 33.45 -21.03 -17.16
C LEU A 183 34.55 -20.62 -16.18
N GLU A 184 34.25 -19.77 -15.20
CA GLU A 184 35.24 -19.35 -14.20
C GLU A 184 35.62 -20.51 -13.25
N THR A 185 34.65 -21.34 -12.87
CA THR A 185 34.91 -22.54 -12.06
C THR A 185 35.71 -23.58 -12.83
N ALA A 186 35.43 -23.80 -14.12
CA ALA A 186 36.24 -24.66 -14.98
C ALA A 186 37.68 -24.15 -15.14
N ARG A 187 37.87 -22.83 -15.34
CA ARG A 187 39.21 -22.21 -15.41
C ARG A 187 40.01 -22.40 -14.12
N LYS A 188 39.39 -22.20 -12.95
CA LYS A 188 40.03 -22.41 -11.64
C LYS A 188 40.37 -23.89 -11.40
N ALA A 189 39.58 -24.81 -11.93
CA ALA A 189 39.86 -26.24 -11.86
C ALA A 189 41.05 -26.62 -12.76
N GLU A 190 41.16 -26.06 -13.97
CA GLU A 190 42.32 -26.26 -14.85
C GLU A 190 43.61 -25.66 -14.25
N GLU A 191 43.54 -24.49 -13.62
CA GLU A 191 44.68 -23.86 -12.93
C GLU A 191 45.19 -24.70 -11.74
N ASN A 192 44.31 -25.46 -11.08
CA ASN A 192 44.67 -26.41 -10.01
C ASN A 192 45.20 -27.77 -10.52
N VAL A 193 45.12 -28.07 -11.82
CA VAL A 193 45.64 -29.31 -12.42
C VAL A 193 47.07 -29.12 -12.99
N VAL A 194 47.56 -27.88 -13.12
CA VAL A 194 48.86 -27.54 -13.72
C VAL A 194 50.04 -27.58 -12.71
N TRP A 195 49.90 -28.26 -11.56
CA TRP A 195 51.08 -28.65 -10.76
C TRP A 195 50.98 -30.05 -10.16
N PRO A 196 51.46 -31.09 -10.86
CA PRO A 196 52.21 -32.15 -10.22
C PRO A 196 53.68 -31.69 -10.16
N ASN A 197 54.12 -31.29 -8.97
CA ASN A 197 55.54 -31.14 -8.65
C ASN A 197 56.30 -32.41 -9.08
N GLY A 198 57.18 -32.27 -10.07
CA GLY A 198 58.33 -33.14 -10.32
C GLY A 198 59.57 -32.49 -9.75
#